data_AF-A0A2V6PQ57-F1
#
_entry.id   AF-A0A2V6PQ57-F1
#
_cell.length_a   1.000
_cell.length_b   1.000
_cell.length_c   1.000
_cell.angle_alpha   90.00
_cell.angle_beta   90.00
_cell.angle_gamma   90.00
#
_symmetry.space_group_name_H-M   'P 1'
#
loop_
_entity.id
_entity.type
_entity.pdbx_description
1 polymer ?
#
loop_
_entity_poly.entity_id
_entity_poly.type
_entity_poly.pdbx_seq_one_letter_code
_entity_poly.pdbx_strand_id
1 'polypeptide(L)' 'MSRYDVNVLLYRLKKDRELREKFKADPSKALADADLTDDEREAFVRWDLRRLNELGGSLHLLLSIPGLGGH' A
#
# COMPACT_ATOMS: atom_id res chain seq x y z
N MET A 1 2.50 -11.29 -7.05
CA MET A 1 2.25 -10.45 -8.24
C MET A 1 3.57 -9.76 -8.59
N SER A 2 3.64 -8.79 -9.50
CA SER A 2 4.91 -8.15 -9.86
C SER A 2 5.23 -6.97 -8.94
N ARG A 3 6.52 -6.70 -8.69
CA ARG A 3 6.99 -5.48 -7.97
C ARG A 3 6.37 -4.20 -8.52
N TYR A 4 5.98 -4.20 -9.79
CA TYR A 4 5.30 -3.10 -10.47
C TYR A 4 3.96 -2.74 -9.79
N ASP A 5 3.11 -3.71 -9.50
CA ASP A 5 1.76 -3.48 -8.98
C ASP A 5 1.79 -2.91 -7.55
N VAL A 6 2.71 -3.40 -6.72
CA VAL A 6 2.99 -2.85 -5.39
C VAL A 6 3.35 -1.36 -5.49
N ASN A 7 4.23 -0.99 -6.42
CA ASN A 7 4.64 0.40 -6.59
C ASN A 7 3.54 1.29 -7.19
N VAL A 8 2.72 0.76 -8.11
CA VAL A 8 1.55 1.47 -8.64
C VAL A 8 0.56 1.78 -7.53
N LEU A 9 0.28 0.80 -6.66
CA LEU A 9 -0.63 0.98 -5.54
C LEU A 9 -0.08 1.98 -4.51
N LEU A 10 1.20 1.91 -4.17
CA LEU A 10 1.86 2.91 -3.32
C LEU A 10 1.78 4.32 -3.92
N TYR A 11 1.97 4.44 -5.24
CA TYR A 11 1.85 5.71 -5.93
C TYR A 11 0.41 6.24 -5.93
N ARG A 12 -0.58 5.37 -6.13
CA ARG A 12 -2.00 5.71 -6.02
C ARG A 12 -2.34 6.19 -4.61
N LEU A 13 -1.93 5.47 -3.56
CA LEU A 13 -2.12 5.90 -2.17
C LEU A 13 -1.46 7.25 -1.88
N LYS A 14 -0.33 7.56 -2.51
CA LYS A 14 0.31 8.87 -2.40
C LYS A 14 -0.50 9.99 -3.08
N LYS A 15 -0.96 9.76 -4.30
CA LYS A 15 -1.55 10.79 -5.16
C LYS A 15 -3.06 10.95 -5.00
N ASP A 16 -3.77 9.86 -4.79
CA ASP A 16 -5.22 9.83 -4.63
C ASP A 16 -5.59 9.92 -3.14
N ARG A 17 -6.16 11.08 -2.76
CA ARG A 17 -6.61 11.31 -1.39
C ARG A 17 -7.82 10.45 -1.06
N GLU A 18 -8.77 10.27 -1.97
CA GLU A 18 -9.99 9.50 -1.68
C GLU A 18 -9.67 8.03 -1.44
N LEU A 19 -8.82 7.44 -2.28
CA LEU A 19 -8.34 6.08 -2.08
C LEU A 19 -7.61 5.96 -0.74
N ARG A 20 -6.76 6.92 -0.41
CA ARG A 20 -6.01 6.90 0.86
C ARG A 20 -6.92 6.99 2.08
N GLU A 21 -7.95 7.85 2.06
CA GLU A 21 -8.88 7.94 3.17
C GLU A 21 -9.74 6.67 3.29
N LYS A 22 -10.17 6.08 2.17
CA LYS A 22 -10.82 4.75 2.16
C LYS A 22 -9.89 3.68 2.74
N PHE A 23 -8.62 3.69 2.35
CA PHE A 23 -7.60 2.75 2.83
C PHE A 23 -7.36 2.90 4.33
N LYS A 24 -7.30 4.12 4.87
CA LYS A 24 -7.19 4.34 6.32
C LYS A 24 -8.41 3.85 7.09
N ALA A 25 -9.60 3.99 6.51
CA ALA A 25 -10.83 3.55 7.15
C ALA A 25 -10.99 2.02 7.13
N ASP A 26 -10.71 1.39 5.99
CA ASP A 26 -10.79 -0.06 5.80
C ASP A 26 -9.82 -0.51 4.69
N PRO A 27 -8.59 -0.91 5.04
CA PRO A 27 -7.57 -1.33 4.07
C PRO A 27 -8.04 -2.54 3.26
N SER A 28 -8.67 -3.53 3.91
CA SER A 28 -9.11 -4.76 3.25
C SER A 28 -10.13 -4.48 2.15
N LYS A 29 -11.09 -3.59 2.43
CA LYS A 29 -12.10 -3.17 1.46
C LYS A 29 -11.52 -2.27 0.37
N ALA A 30 -10.63 -1.35 0.71
CA ALA A 30 -9.98 -0.47 -0.26
C ALA A 30 -9.11 -1.22 -1.28
N LEU A 31 -8.60 -2.39 -0.91
CA LEU A 31 -7.80 -3.26 -1.76
C LEU A 31 -8.61 -4.37 -2.44
N ALA A 32 -9.93 -4.49 -2.23
CA ALA A 32 -10.71 -5.62 -2.73
C ALA A 32 -10.59 -5.80 -4.25
N ASP A 33 -10.62 -4.69 -5.00
CA ASP A 33 -10.44 -4.66 -6.46
C ASP A 33 -8.98 -4.61 -6.92
N ALA A 34 -8.02 -4.53 -5.99
CA ALA A 34 -6.61 -4.65 -6.34
C ALA A 34 -6.30 -6.12 -6.57
N ASP A 35 -5.86 -6.45 -7.78
CA ASP A 35 -5.23 -7.73 -8.06
C ASP A 35 -3.95 -7.73 -7.23
N LEU A 36 -3.94 -8.51 -6.14
CA LEU A 36 -2.85 -8.63 -5.18
C LEU A 36 -2.88 -10.07 -4.68
N THR A 37 -1.71 -10.66 -4.51
CA THR A 37 -1.61 -11.94 -3.78
C THR A 37 -1.99 -11.74 -2.31
N ASP A 38 -2.34 -12.83 -1.64
CA ASP A 38 -2.66 -12.79 -0.21
C ASP A 38 -1.54 -12.18 0.63
N ASP A 39 -0.26 -12.48 0.30
CA ASP A 39 0.91 -11.94 1.01
C ASP A 39 1.06 -10.42 0.82
N GLU A 40 0.91 -9.92 -0.41
CA GLU A 40 0.95 -8.48 -0.69
C GLU A 40 -0.22 -7.77 0.00
N ARG A 41 -1.42 -8.34 -0.09
CA ARG A 41 -2.61 -7.81 0.57
C ARG A 41 -2.44 -7.73 2.07
N GLU A 42 -1.95 -8.80 2.71
CA GLU A 42 -1.68 -8.79 4.15
C GLU A 42 -0.64 -7.73 4.52
N ALA A 43 0.43 -7.60 3.73
CA ALA A 43 1.45 -6.59 3.95
C ALA A 43 0.90 -5.15 3.87
N PHE A 44 0.00 -4.87 2.92
CA PHE A 44 -0.68 -3.58 2.84
C PHE A 44 -1.65 -3.37 4.01
N VAL A 45 -2.49 -4.37 4.33
CA VAL A 45 -3.49 -4.26 5.41
C VAL A 45 -2.84 -3.99 6.76
N ARG A 46 -1.72 -4.66 7.06
CA ARG A 46 -0.93 -4.42 8.28
C ARG A 46 -0.03 -3.20 8.19
N TRP A 47 0.08 -2.61 7.00
CA TRP A 47 1.05 -1.58 6.67
C TRP A 47 2.48 -1.98 7.08
N ASP A 48 2.84 -3.24 6.81
CA ASP A 48 4.15 -3.79 7.12
C ASP A 48 5.19 -3.24 6.14
N LEU A 49 5.79 -2.11 6.51
CA LEU A 49 6.79 -1.40 5.70
C LEU A 49 7.95 -2.30 5.30
N ARG A 50 8.38 -3.22 6.18
CA ARG A 50 9.48 -4.13 5.89
C ARG A 50 9.04 -5.13 4.84
N ARG A 51 7.90 -5.79 5.02
CA ARG A 51 7.39 -6.77 4.07
C ARG A 51 7.10 -6.14 2.71
N LEU A 52 6.48 -4.97 2.68
CA LEU A 52 6.23 -4.22 1.46
C LEU A 52 7.54 -3.85 0.73
N ASN A 53 8.63 -3.57 1.46
CA ASN A 53 9.93 -3.33 0.85
C ASN A 53 10.58 -4.62 0.30
N GLU A 54 10.49 -5.73 1.03
CA GLU A 54 10.96 -7.06 0.57
C GLU A 54 10.22 -7.51 -0.71
N LEU A 55 8.92 -7.17 -0.81
CA LEU A 55 8.07 -7.38 -1.99
C LEU A 55 8.41 -6.43 -3.17
N GLY A 56 9.40 -5.55 -3.00
CA GLY A 56 9.88 -4.63 -4.03
C GLY A 56 9.20 -3.27 -4.07
N GLY A 57 8.42 -2.94 -3.04
CA GLY A 57 7.88 -1.60 -2.84
C GLY A 57 8.99 -0.57 -2.59
N SER A 58 8.90 0.57 -3.26
CA SER A 58 9.85 1.67 -3.12
C SER A 58 9.81 2.23 -1.69
N LEU A 59 10.94 2.15 -0.98
CA LEU A 59 11.09 2.69 0.37
C LEU A 59 10.75 4.19 0.43
N HIS A 60 11.10 4.95 -0.60
CA HIS A 60 10.74 6.36 -0.70
C HIS A 60 9.23 6.58 -0.73
N LEU A 61 8.46 5.74 -1.44
CA LEU A 61 7.00 5.84 -1.45
C LEU A 61 6.40 5.43 -0.10
N LEU A 62 6.87 4.30 0.46
CA LEU A 62 6.43 3.79 1.76
C LEU A 62 6.52 4.85 2.88
N LEU A 63 7.59 5.64 2.89
CA LEU A 63 7.83 6.67 3.89
C LEU A 63 7.19 8.03 3.57
N SER A 64 6.68 8.25 2.36
CA SER A 64 6.19 9.56 1.89
C SER A 64 4.69 9.63 1.64
N ILE A 65 3.93 8.60 2.03
CA ILE A 65 2.46 8.62 1.93
C ILE A 65 1.86 9.33 3.16
N PRO A 66 1.14 10.45 2.98
CA PRO A 66 0.66 11.25 4.11
C PRO A 66 -0.30 10.51 5.03
N GLY A 67 0.04 10.43 6.32
CA GLY A 67 -0.80 9.78 7.33
C GLY A 67 -0.80 8.25 7.27
N LEU A 68 0.15 7.65 6.56
CA LEU A 68 0.47 6.22 6.65
C LEU A 68 1.91 5.96 7.11
N GLY A 69 2.83 6.92 6.93
CA GLY A 69 4.13 6.87 7.62
C GLY A 69 3.94 7.01 9.12
N GLY A 70 4.43 6.03 9.90
CA GLY A 70 4.41 6.10 11.36
C GLY A 70 4.99 7.42 11.86
N HIS A 71 4.30 7.99 12.85
CA HIS A 71 4.67 9.23 13.53
C HIS A 71 6.10 9.21 14.09
#